data_AF-A0A7Y3XHV6-F1
#
_entry.id   AF-A0A7Y3XHV6-F1
#
_cell.length_a   1.000
_cell.length_b   1.000
_cell.length_c   1.000
_cell.angle_alpha   90.00
_cell.angle_beta   90.00
_cell.angle_gamma   90.00
#
_symmetry.space_group_name_H-M   'P 1'
#
loop_
_entity.id
_entity.type
_entity.pdbx_description
1 polymer ?
#
loop_
_entity_poly.entity_id
_entity_poly.type
_entity_poly.pdbx_seq_one_letter_code
_entity_poly.pdbx_strand_id
1 'polypeptide(L)'
;MIVHHHHDNPRHRRLIVTEWLTTENLIALVTLTGLEVVLGIDNIIFIAILTDRLPEHLQKRARQLGLLLAMVMRIVLLFAIKWVMGLTTTLFTVFDHDVTGKDMILVLGGLFLIGKATIEIHEKLEEVSEDDILPDQNDVPSAGVSLWGVMIQIMLLDMVFSLDSVITAVGMARSIAIMVIAVMLAVGMMMIFADAIAEFVKRNPTLKMLALAFLILIGVVLVVEGAHIEIADGQEVREIGINKGYVYFAMAFSLAVELLNLKVIKGMIRQRRKRAAARRNGAD
;
A
#
# COMPACT_ATOMS: atom_id res chain seq x y z
N MET A 1 37.69 -42.62 -0.29
CA MET A 1 37.60 -41.32 0.41
C MET A 1 38.51 -40.35 -0.33
N ILE A 2 37.98 -39.66 -1.34
CA ILE A 2 38.72 -38.64 -2.12
C ILE A 2 37.96 -37.34 -1.92
N VAL A 3 38.59 -36.41 -1.22
CA VAL A 3 38.05 -35.08 -0.90
C VAL A 3 38.16 -34.22 -2.15
N HIS A 4 37.04 -33.92 -2.80
CA HIS A 4 36.99 -32.90 -3.85
C HIS A 4 37.06 -31.51 -3.21
N HIS A 5 38.23 -30.87 -3.30
CA HIS A 5 38.36 -29.44 -3.06
C HIS A 5 37.66 -28.67 -4.20
N HIS A 6 36.53 -28.03 -3.90
CA HIS A 6 35.98 -26.98 -4.75
C HIS A 6 36.91 -25.76 -4.68
N HIS A 7 37.70 -25.55 -5.73
CA HIS A 7 38.39 -24.29 -5.96
C HIS A 7 37.37 -23.22 -6.36
N ASP A 8 37.17 -22.23 -5.49
CA ASP A 8 36.50 -20.97 -5.80
C ASP A 8 37.31 -20.21 -6.87
N ASN A 9 36.90 -20.34 -8.13
CA ASN A 9 37.56 -19.69 -9.25
C ASN A 9 37.14 -18.20 -9.35
N PRO A 10 38.06 -17.23 -9.17
CA PRO A 10 37.74 -15.79 -9.19
C PRO A 10 37.22 -15.29 -10.56
N ARG A 11 37.40 -16.06 -11.64
CA ARG A 11 36.88 -15.73 -12.97
C ARG A 11 35.36 -15.89 -13.08
N HIS A 12 34.77 -16.89 -12.42
CA HIS A 12 33.30 -17.05 -12.38
C HIS A 12 32.64 -15.91 -11.59
N ARG A 13 33.26 -15.46 -10.51
CA ARG A 13 32.76 -14.33 -9.71
C ARG A 13 32.74 -13.02 -10.50
N ARG A 14 33.73 -12.78 -11.37
CA ARG A 14 33.73 -11.61 -12.27
C ARG A 14 32.67 -11.68 -13.36
N LEU A 15 32.46 -12.86 -13.97
CA LEU A 15 31.44 -13.05 -15.01
C LEU A 15 30.02 -12.83 -14.50
N ILE A 16 29.71 -13.33 -13.30
CA ILE A 16 28.41 -13.12 -12.65
C ILE A 16 28.21 -11.62 -12.37
N VAL A 17 29.19 -10.94 -11.76
CA VAL A 17 29.08 -9.49 -11.45
C VAL A 17 28.89 -8.65 -12.72
N THR A 18 29.51 -9.01 -13.85
CA THR A 18 29.32 -8.31 -15.12
C THR A 18 27.97 -8.56 -15.78
N GLU A 19 27.30 -9.69 -15.53
CA GLU A 19 25.93 -9.95 -16.01
C GLU A 19 24.87 -9.11 -15.26
N TRP A 20 25.08 -8.79 -13.97
CA TRP A 20 24.16 -7.91 -13.21
C TRP A 20 24.29 -6.43 -13.58
N LEU A 21 25.50 -6.00 -13.97
CA LEU A 21 25.83 -4.61 -14.26
C LEU A 21 25.59 -4.24 -15.73
N THR A 22 24.79 -5.01 -16.46
CA THR A 22 24.33 -4.59 -17.79
C THR A 22 23.43 -3.36 -17.65
N THR A 23 23.51 -2.46 -18.61
CA THR A 23 22.68 -1.25 -18.65
C THR A 23 21.18 -1.60 -18.58
N GLU A 24 20.77 -2.69 -19.23
CA GLU A 24 19.39 -3.17 -19.21
C GLU A 24 18.92 -3.61 -17.83
N ASN A 25 19.74 -4.38 -17.10
CA ASN A 25 19.41 -4.86 -15.76
C ASN A 25 19.38 -3.72 -14.74
N LEU A 26 20.25 -2.72 -14.90
CA LEU A 26 20.24 -1.53 -14.04
C LEU A 26 18.99 -0.66 -14.29
N ILE A 27 18.60 -0.46 -15.55
CA ILE A 27 17.37 0.25 -15.90
C ILE A 27 16.16 -0.50 -15.32
N ALA A 28 16.07 -1.81 -15.53
CA ALA A 28 14.99 -2.62 -14.99
C ALA A 28 14.95 -2.54 -13.45
N LEU A 29 16.08 -2.61 -12.78
CA LEU A 29 16.16 -2.49 -11.32
C LEU A 29 15.65 -1.13 -10.84
N VAL A 30 16.08 -0.03 -11.45
CA VAL A 30 15.66 1.33 -11.08
C VAL A 30 14.17 1.52 -11.36
N THR A 31 13.68 1.08 -12.52
CA THR A 31 12.27 1.17 -12.88
C THR A 31 11.40 0.35 -11.93
N LEU A 32 11.77 -0.90 -11.64
CA LEU A 32 11.05 -1.75 -10.71
C LEU A 32 11.07 -1.17 -9.29
N THR A 33 12.23 -0.72 -8.82
CA THR A 33 12.32 -0.09 -7.49
C THR A 33 11.44 1.14 -7.42
N GLY A 34 11.42 1.98 -8.47
CA GLY A 34 10.56 3.16 -8.53
C GLY A 34 9.07 2.80 -8.53
N LEU A 35 8.65 1.83 -9.33
CA LEU A 35 7.28 1.35 -9.36
C LEU A 35 6.87 0.76 -8.00
N GLU A 36 7.72 -0.05 -7.38
CA GLU A 36 7.46 -0.64 -6.07
C GLU A 36 7.36 0.42 -4.96
N VAL A 37 8.14 1.50 -5.04
CA VAL A 37 7.99 2.63 -4.12
C VAL A 37 6.66 3.35 -4.35
N VAL A 38 6.31 3.69 -5.59
CA VAL A 38 5.06 4.38 -5.92
C VAL A 38 3.85 3.57 -5.47
N LEU A 39 3.83 2.27 -5.79
CA LEU A 39 2.77 1.35 -5.37
C LEU A 39 2.80 1.06 -3.85
N GLY A 40 3.98 1.10 -3.24
CA GLY A 40 4.19 0.83 -1.82
C GLY A 40 3.82 1.98 -0.89
N ILE A 41 3.66 3.22 -1.40
CA ILE A 41 3.25 4.37 -0.59
C ILE A 41 1.89 4.13 0.05
N ASP A 42 0.95 3.54 -0.66
CA ASP A 42 -0.36 3.21 -0.11
C ASP A 42 -0.23 2.13 0.97
N ASN A 43 0.61 1.11 0.75
CA ASN A 43 0.86 0.04 1.72
C ASN A 43 1.43 0.56 3.05
N ILE A 44 2.36 1.52 3.02
CA ILE A 44 2.90 2.11 4.26
C ILE A 44 1.87 2.97 4.99
N ILE A 45 1.00 3.68 4.26
CA ILE A 45 -0.09 4.46 4.85
C ILE A 45 -1.10 3.53 5.53
N PHE A 46 -1.45 2.39 4.90
CA PHE A 46 -2.32 1.39 5.52
C PHE A 46 -1.73 0.79 6.78
N ILE A 47 -0.44 0.42 6.75
CA ILE A 47 0.26 -0.06 7.94
C ILE A 47 0.23 1.01 9.04
N ALA A 48 0.44 2.28 8.72
CA ALA A 48 0.35 3.36 9.70
C ALA A 48 -1.06 3.46 10.32
N ILE A 49 -2.13 3.42 9.50
CA ILE A 49 -3.51 3.50 9.97
C ILE A 49 -3.89 2.33 10.87
N LEU A 50 -3.53 1.10 10.49
CA LEU A 50 -3.87 -0.09 11.27
C LEU A 50 -3.08 -0.16 12.58
N THR A 51 -1.81 0.23 12.56
CA THR A 51 -0.97 0.23 13.76
C THR A 51 -1.29 1.36 14.74
N ASP A 52 -1.94 2.44 14.28
CA ASP A 52 -2.37 3.55 15.14
C ASP A 52 -3.43 3.12 16.19
N ARG A 53 -4.13 2.00 15.96
CA ARG A 53 -5.07 1.41 16.93
C ARG A 53 -4.38 0.64 18.07
N LEU A 54 -3.09 0.36 17.94
CA LEU A 54 -2.33 -0.31 18.99
C LEU A 54 -1.90 0.69 20.06
N PRO A 55 -1.67 0.24 21.30
CA PRO A 55 -1.07 1.06 22.35
C PRO A 55 0.20 1.77 21.84
N GLU A 56 0.38 3.05 22.19
CA GLU A 56 1.43 3.91 21.61
C GLU A 56 2.84 3.27 21.64
N HIS A 57 3.16 2.54 22.71
CA HIS A 57 4.44 1.86 22.89
C HIS A 57 4.68 0.69 21.91
N LEU A 58 3.63 0.13 21.30
CA LEU A 58 3.70 -0.96 20.32
C LEU A 58 3.68 -0.47 18.88
N GLN A 59 3.11 0.70 18.59
CA GLN A 59 2.84 1.15 17.22
C GLN A 59 4.09 1.15 16.34
N LYS A 60 5.20 1.72 16.83
CA LYS A 60 6.47 1.75 16.07
C LYS A 60 7.01 0.36 15.73
N ARG A 61 7.01 -0.55 16.71
CA ARG A 61 7.45 -1.93 16.49
C ARG A 61 6.51 -2.66 15.53
N ALA A 62 5.21 -2.45 15.67
CA ALA A 62 4.20 -3.03 14.79
C ALA A 62 4.35 -2.55 13.34
N ARG A 63 4.67 -1.26 13.10
CA ARG A 63 4.95 -0.75 11.75
C ARG A 63 6.16 -1.41 11.12
N GLN A 64 7.28 -1.46 11.85
CA GLN A 64 8.52 -2.05 11.36
C GLN A 64 8.35 -3.55 11.09
N LEU A 65 7.69 -4.25 12.00
CA LEU A 65 7.39 -5.68 11.85
C LEU A 65 6.42 -5.92 10.70
N GLY A 66 5.37 -5.10 10.56
CA GLY A 66 4.42 -5.18 9.44
C GLY A 66 5.10 -4.98 8.08
N LEU A 67 5.98 -3.98 7.96
CA LEU A 67 6.77 -3.76 6.74
C LEU A 67 7.72 -4.91 6.43
N LEU A 68 8.39 -5.46 7.46
CA LEU A 68 9.27 -6.61 7.31
C LEU A 68 8.49 -7.85 6.85
N LEU A 69 7.34 -8.11 7.47
CA LEU A 69 6.46 -9.23 7.12
C LEU A 69 5.91 -9.09 5.69
N ALA A 70 5.49 -7.88 5.29
CA ALA A 70 5.06 -7.60 3.92
C ALA A 70 6.18 -7.87 2.90
N MET A 71 7.40 -7.41 3.18
CA MET A 71 8.56 -7.71 2.32
C MET A 71 8.82 -9.21 2.20
N VAL A 72 8.80 -9.93 3.32
CA VAL A 72 9.00 -11.39 3.32
C VAL A 72 7.90 -12.07 2.50
N MET A 73 6.63 -11.68 2.69
CA MET A 73 5.51 -12.22 1.92
C MET A 73 5.67 -11.97 0.41
N ARG A 74 6.09 -10.76 0.02
CA ARG A 74 6.38 -10.45 -1.39
C ARG A 74 7.52 -11.31 -1.96
N ILE A 75 8.60 -11.48 -1.21
CA ILE A 75 9.71 -12.34 -1.64
C ILE A 75 9.23 -13.79 -1.78
N VAL A 76 8.42 -14.28 -0.86
CA VAL A 76 7.82 -15.62 -0.94
C VAL A 76 6.95 -15.74 -2.20
N LEU A 77 6.11 -14.75 -2.52
CA LEU A 77 5.31 -14.73 -3.74
C LEU A 77 6.18 -14.73 -5.01
N LEU A 78 7.30 -14.01 -5.02
CA LEU A 78 8.24 -14.02 -6.14
C LEU A 78 8.91 -15.39 -6.35
N PHE A 79 9.23 -16.12 -5.28
CA PHE A 79 9.71 -17.50 -5.42
C PHE A 79 8.59 -18.47 -5.80
N ALA A 80 7.36 -18.18 -5.38
CA ALA A 80 6.15 -18.90 -5.76
C ALA A 80 5.55 -18.43 -7.10
N ILE A 81 6.29 -17.65 -7.90
CA ILE A 81 5.82 -17.05 -9.17
C ILE A 81 5.12 -18.04 -10.10
N LYS A 82 5.63 -19.27 -10.24
CA LYS A 82 4.99 -20.29 -11.10
C LYS A 82 3.58 -20.63 -10.61
N TRP A 83 3.40 -20.70 -9.29
CA TRP A 83 2.11 -20.93 -8.68
C TRP A 83 1.20 -19.70 -8.80
N VAL A 84 1.75 -18.50 -8.59
CA VAL A 84 1.03 -17.22 -8.80
C VAL A 84 0.54 -17.08 -10.24
N MET A 85 1.38 -17.41 -11.23
CA MET A 85 0.98 -17.43 -12.65
C MET A 85 -0.07 -18.50 -12.96
N GLY A 86 -0.13 -19.58 -12.16
CA GLY A 86 -1.23 -20.53 -12.22
C GLY A 86 -2.57 -19.92 -11.79
N LEU A 87 -2.57 -18.90 -10.93
CA LEU A 87 -3.81 -18.21 -10.57
C LEU A 87 -4.44 -17.45 -11.74
N THR A 88 -3.68 -17.15 -12.81
CA THR A 88 -4.21 -16.49 -14.02
C THR A 88 -4.72 -17.49 -15.06
N THR A 89 -4.65 -18.80 -14.81
CA THR A 89 -5.24 -19.80 -15.70
C THR A 89 -6.73 -19.93 -15.41
N THR A 90 -7.54 -20.09 -16.46
CA THR A 90 -8.97 -20.35 -16.38
C THR A 90 -9.26 -21.56 -15.49
N LEU A 91 -10.05 -21.36 -14.43
CA LEU A 91 -10.54 -22.42 -13.55
C LEU A 91 -11.84 -23.01 -14.09
N PHE A 92 -12.78 -22.15 -14.44
CA PHE A 92 -14.07 -22.50 -15.03
C PHE A 92 -14.62 -21.30 -15.81
N THR A 93 -15.49 -21.57 -16.77
CA THR A 93 -16.11 -20.54 -17.61
C THR A 93 -17.57 -20.35 -17.19
N VAL A 94 -18.03 -19.12 -17.00
CA VAL A 94 -19.41 -18.77 -16.67
C VAL A 94 -19.90 -17.72 -17.65
N PHE A 95 -21.02 -17.96 -18.35
CA PHE A 95 -21.55 -17.03 -19.36
C PHE A 95 -20.50 -16.58 -20.40
N ASP A 96 -19.67 -17.50 -20.91
CA ASP A 96 -18.54 -17.22 -21.82
C ASP A 96 -17.39 -16.39 -21.22
N HIS A 97 -17.38 -16.15 -19.91
CA HIS A 97 -16.25 -15.52 -19.20
C HIS A 97 -15.38 -16.53 -18.47
N ASP A 98 -14.07 -16.43 -18.70
CA ASP A 98 -13.07 -17.24 -18.02
C ASP A 98 -12.80 -16.70 -16.62
N VAL A 99 -13.16 -17.47 -15.59
CA VAL A 99 -12.91 -17.11 -14.19
C VAL A 99 -11.59 -17.74 -13.75
N THR A 100 -10.67 -16.91 -13.28
CA THR A 100 -9.36 -17.35 -12.78
C THR A 100 -9.28 -17.27 -11.25
N GLY A 101 -8.24 -17.89 -10.67
CA GLY A 101 -8.00 -17.79 -9.23
C GLY A 101 -7.64 -16.36 -8.80
N LYS A 102 -6.95 -15.62 -9.67
CA LYS A 102 -6.62 -14.19 -9.49
C LYS A 102 -7.90 -13.38 -9.32
N ASP A 103 -8.87 -13.59 -10.19
CA ASP A 103 -10.15 -12.86 -10.22
C ASP A 103 -10.90 -12.98 -8.91
N MET A 104 -10.97 -14.20 -8.37
CA MET A 104 -11.58 -14.46 -7.06
C MET A 104 -10.86 -13.70 -5.95
N ILE A 105 -9.52 -13.67 -5.95
CA ILE A 105 -8.75 -12.94 -4.94
C ILE A 105 -8.94 -11.44 -5.07
N LEU A 106 -9.00 -10.90 -6.30
CA LEU A 106 -9.23 -9.47 -6.53
C LEU A 106 -10.63 -9.04 -6.10
N VAL A 107 -11.68 -9.81 -6.44
CA VAL A 107 -13.05 -9.50 -6.03
C VAL A 107 -13.19 -9.60 -4.51
N LEU A 108 -12.74 -10.69 -3.90
CA LEU A 108 -12.84 -10.86 -2.44
C LEU A 108 -12.00 -9.83 -1.70
N GLY A 109 -10.78 -9.58 -2.18
CA GLY A 109 -9.90 -8.56 -1.66
C GLY A 109 -10.54 -7.18 -1.76
N GLY A 110 -11.01 -6.80 -2.95
CA GLY A 110 -11.65 -5.50 -3.19
C GLY A 110 -12.89 -5.27 -2.33
N LEU A 111 -13.77 -6.27 -2.20
CA LEU A 111 -14.92 -6.21 -1.29
C LEU A 111 -14.49 -6.06 0.17
N PHE A 112 -13.44 -6.76 0.58
CA PHE A 112 -12.84 -6.60 1.90
C PHE A 112 -12.30 -5.18 2.13
N LEU A 113 -11.60 -4.59 1.16
CA LEU A 113 -11.10 -3.21 1.24
C LEU A 113 -12.24 -2.21 1.39
N ILE A 114 -13.26 -2.32 0.54
CA ILE A 114 -14.44 -1.43 0.57
C ILE A 114 -15.12 -1.54 1.94
N GLY A 115 -15.47 -2.75 2.36
CA GLY A 115 -16.16 -2.97 3.64
C GLY A 115 -15.34 -2.45 4.83
N LYS A 116 -14.04 -2.75 4.88
CA LYS A 116 -13.16 -2.28 5.96
C LYS A 116 -13.00 -0.77 5.97
N ALA A 117 -12.82 -0.14 4.82
CA ALA A 117 -12.68 1.30 4.70
C ALA A 117 -13.97 2.03 5.09
N THR A 118 -15.13 1.53 4.66
CA THR A 118 -16.43 2.10 5.00
C THR A 118 -16.69 2.04 6.50
N ILE A 119 -16.42 0.91 7.15
CA ILE A 119 -16.54 0.78 8.60
C ILE A 119 -15.61 1.78 9.31
N GLU A 120 -14.34 1.88 8.88
CA GLU A 120 -13.39 2.82 9.49
C GLU A 120 -13.81 4.28 9.32
N ILE A 121 -14.35 4.65 8.15
CA ILE A 121 -14.88 5.98 7.90
C ILE A 121 -16.08 6.27 8.81
N HIS A 122 -16.97 5.29 9.00
CA HIS A 122 -18.14 5.44 9.85
C HIS A 122 -17.76 5.63 11.32
N GLU A 123 -16.88 4.78 11.87
CA GLU A 123 -16.34 4.90 13.23
C GLU A 123 -15.73 6.30 13.46
N LYS A 124 -14.97 6.81 12.47
CA LYS A 124 -14.34 8.14 12.55
C LYS A 124 -15.34 9.29 12.55
N LEU A 125 -16.47 9.15 11.87
CA LEU A 125 -17.51 10.18 11.83
C LEU A 125 -18.31 10.20 13.14
N GLU A 126 -18.50 9.05 13.77
CA GLU A 126 -19.15 8.94 15.08
C GLU A 126 -18.30 9.57 16.19
N GLU A 127 -16.97 9.38 16.18
CA GLU A 127 -16.05 10.07 17.11
C GLU A 127 -16.16 11.61 17.05
N VAL A 128 -16.40 12.18 15.87
CA VAL A 128 -16.58 13.64 15.70
C VAL A 128 -17.97 14.10 16.19
N SER A 129 -18.93 13.18 16.31
CA SER A 129 -20.31 13.46 16.71
C SER A 129 -20.51 13.48 18.23
N GLU A 130 -19.69 12.74 18.98
CA GLU A 130 -19.79 12.64 20.44
C GLU A 130 -19.03 13.75 21.19
N ASP A 131 -18.15 14.50 20.52
CA ASP A 131 -17.31 15.54 21.13
C ASP A 131 -17.98 16.93 21.32
N ASP A 132 -19.29 17.08 21.06
CA ASP A 132 -20.03 18.33 21.36
C ASP A 132 -20.66 18.35 22.77
N ILE A 133 -20.53 17.31 23.60
CA ILE A 133 -21.04 17.32 24.99
C ILE A 133 -20.08 16.59 25.96
N LEU A 134 -19.22 17.39 26.61
CA LEU A 134 -18.39 17.12 27.80
C LEU A 134 -16.97 16.55 27.57
N PRO A 135 -15.93 17.13 28.21
CA PRO A 135 -14.59 16.56 28.20
C PRO A 135 -14.50 15.47 29.27
N ASP A 136 -14.62 14.20 28.88
CA ASP A 136 -14.23 13.11 29.76
C ASP A 136 -12.78 12.72 29.52
N GLN A 137 -11.96 12.84 30.57
CA GLN A 137 -10.54 12.45 30.61
C GLN A 137 -10.38 10.94 30.81
N ASN A 138 -11.26 10.15 30.22
CA ASN A 138 -11.13 8.70 30.21
C ASN A 138 -10.72 8.29 28.80
N ASP A 139 -9.41 8.18 28.61
CA ASP A 139 -8.80 7.23 27.66
C ASP A 139 -9.41 5.86 27.95
N VAL A 140 -10.61 5.59 27.43
CA VAL A 140 -11.19 4.26 27.45
C VAL A 140 -10.27 3.44 26.55
N PRO A 141 -9.53 2.46 27.09
CA PRO A 141 -8.63 1.67 26.27
C PRO A 141 -9.52 0.94 25.27
N SER A 142 -9.45 1.34 24.00
CA SER A 142 -9.99 0.60 22.87
C SER A 142 -9.73 -0.88 23.15
N ALA A 143 -10.79 -1.66 23.33
CA ALA A 143 -10.72 -3.06 23.72
C ALA A 143 -9.61 -3.75 22.90
N GLY A 144 -8.53 -4.13 23.59
CA GLY A 144 -7.18 -4.19 23.04
C GLY A 144 -7.11 -4.87 21.67
N VAL A 145 -6.99 -4.07 20.61
CA VAL A 145 -6.71 -4.58 19.27
C VAL A 145 -5.44 -5.43 19.36
N SER A 146 -5.56 -6.72 19.06
CA SER A 146 -4.42 -7.62 19.18
C SER A 146 -3.36 -7.27 18.13
N LEU A 147 -2.09 -7.21 18.55
CA LEU A 147 -0.97 -7.00 17.63
C LEU A 147 -1.01 -8.03 16.50
N TRP A 148 -1.31 -9.29 16.82
CA TRP A 148 -1.44 -10.35 15.83
C TRP A 148 -2.64 -10.08 14.87
N GLY A 149 -3.79 -9.65 15.36
CA GLY A 149 -4.90 -9.25 14.49
C GLY A 149 -4.49 -8.18 13.47
N VAL A 150 -3.71 -7.18 13.89
CA VAL A 150 -3.17 -6.15 13.00
C VAL A 150 -2.18 -6.72 11.98
N MET A 151 -1.27 -7.60 12.41
CA MET A 151 -0.30 -8.21 11.49
C MET A 151 -0.99 -9.07 10.43
N ILE A 152 -2.02 -9.85 10.78
CA ILE A 152 -2.81 -10.64 9.82
C ILE A 152 -3.48 -9.71 8.81
N GLN A 153 -4.10 -8.62 9.26
CA GLN A 153 -4.72 -7.65 8.36
C GLN A 153 -3.71 -7.04 7.40
N ILE A 154 -2.54 -6.62 7.89
CA ILE A 154 -1.47 -6.09 7.04
C ILE A 154 -1.03 -7.12 6.00
N MET A 155 -0.84 -8.38 6.39
CA MET A 155 -0.42 -9.45 5.48
C MET A 155 -1.50 -9.77 4.43
N LEU A 156 -2.78 -9.77 4.81
CA LEU A 156 -3.88 -9.99 3.86
C LEU A 156 -3.98 -8.84 2.86
N LEU A 157 -3.91 -7.59 3.33
CA LEU A 157 -3.92 -6.40 2.47
C LEU A 157 -2.73 -6.41 1.51
N ASP A 158 -1.52 -6.64 2.01
CA ASP A 158 -0.32 -6.70 1.17
C ASP A 158 -0.37 -7.88 0.20
N MET A 159 -0.94 -9.03 0.57
CA MET A 159 -1.12 -10.17 -0.35
C MET A 159 -2.00 -9.80 -1.54
N VAL A 160 -3.13 -9.14 -1.31
CA VAL A 160 -4.04 -8.71 -2.38
C VAL A 160 -3.35 -7.72 -3.32
N PHE A 161 -2.64 -6.72 -2.78
CA PHE A 161 -1.93 -5.73 -3.60
C PHE A 161 -0.67 -6.28 -4.29
N SER A 162 0.04 -7.19 -3.63
CA SER A 162 1.27 -7.76 -4.16
C SER A 162 1.04 -8.76 -5.28
N LEU A 163 -0.12 -9.41 -5.37
CA LEU A 163 -0.43 -10.28 -6.51
C LEU A 163 -0.42 -9.50 -7.82
N ASP A 164 -1.03 -8.31 -7.85
CA ASP A 164 -1.05 -7.46 -9.04
C ASP A 164 0.32 -6.87 -9.36
N SER A 165 1.05 -6.38 -8.35
CA SER A 165 2.40 -5.83 -8.54
C SER A 165 3.39 -6.89 -8.99
N VAL A 166 3.31 -8.11 -8.45
CA VAL A 166 4.14 -9.26 -8.86
C VAL A 166 3.82 -9.64 -10.30
N ILE A 167 2.55 -9.86 -10.67
CA ILE A 167 2.17 -10.24 -12.04
C ILE A 167 2.67 -9.18 -13.05
N THR A 168 2.53 -7.89 -12.71
CA THR A 168 3.04 -6.79 -13.53
C THR A 168 4.57 -6.82 -13.64
N ALA A 169 5.28 -7.03 -12.52
CA ALA A 169 6.74 -7.10 -12.49
C ALA A 169 7.30 -8.26 -13.34
N VAL A 170 6.60 -9.40 -13.34
CA VAL A 170 6.96 -10.57 -14.17
C VAL A 170 6.85 -10.26 -15.66
N GLY A 171 5.91 -9.41 -16.05
CA GLY A 171 5.80 -8.93 -17.43
C GLY A 171 6.98 -8.04 -17.86
N MET A 172 7.73 -7.45 -16.92
CA MET A 172 8.78 -6.47 -17.17
C MET A 172 10.21 -6.98 -16.95
N ALA A 173 10.45 -7.85 -15.95
CA ALA A 173 11.77 -8.31 -15.58
C ALA A 173 12.05 -9.76 -15.97
N ARG A 174 13.24 -9.97 -16.53
CA ARG A 174 13.72 -11.31 -16.95
C ARG A 174 14.36 -12.11 -15.80
N SER A 175 14.61 -11.49 -14.64
CA SER A 175 15.32 -12.11 -13.53
C SER A 175 14.61 -11.88 -12.20
N ILE A 176 14.26 -12.98 -11.53
CA ILE A 176 13.64 -12.98 -10.19
C ILE A 176 14.50 -12.22 -9.18
N ALA A 177 15.82 -12.35 -9.27
CA ALA A 177 16.70 -11.68 -8.35
C ALA A 177 16.69 -10.15 -8.52
N ILE A 178 16.50 -9.62 -9.73
CA ILE A 178 16.33 -8.17 -9.93
C ILE A 178 15.03 -7.72 -9.25
N MET A 179 13.95 -8.49 -9.38
CA MET A 179 12.68 -8.20 -8.70
C MET A 179 12.82 -8.25 -7.17
N VAL A 180 13.50 -9.26 -6.63
CA VAL A 180 13.76 -9.37 -5.19
C VAL A 180 14.59 -8.18 -4.68
N ILE A 181 15.68 -7.81 -5.38
CA ILE A 181 16.50 -6.66 -4.99
C ILE A 181 15.68 -5.37 -5.09
N ALA A 182 14.85 -5.19 -6.12
CA ALA A 182 13.97 -4.03 -6.24
C ALA A 182 13.00 -3.91 -5.05
N VAL A 183 12.34 -5.00 -4.67
CA VAL A 183 11.44 -5.05 -3.50
C VAL A 183 12.20 -4.74 -2.21
N MET A 184 13.40 -5.31 -2.03
CA MET A 184 14.22 -5.04 -0.85
C MET A 184 14.67 -3.58 -0.76
N LEU A 185 15.07 -2.98 -1.89
CA LEU A 185 15.45 -1.56 -1.93
C LEU A 185 14.25 -0.65 -1.67
N ALA A 186 13.10 -0.93 -2.29
CA ALA A 186 11.86 -0.18 -2.09
C ALA A 186 11.40 -0.24 -0.63
N VAL A 187 11.31 -1.44 -0.03
CA VAL A 187 10.92 -1.58 1.38
C VAL A 187 11.97 -0.99 2.31
N GLY A 188 13.26 -1.17 2.02
CA GLY A 188 14.33 -0.54 2.79
C GLY A 188 14.18 0.99 2.84
N MET A 189 13.86 1.62 1.71
CA MET A 189 13.55 3.05 1.65
C MET A 189 12.30 3.39 2.46
N MET A 190 11.22 2.61 2.33
CA MET A 190 9.99 2.82 3.12
C MET A 190 10.23 2.71 4.63
N MET A 191 11.04 1.75 5.09
CA MET A 191 11.36 1.58 6.51
C MET A 191 12.06 2.82 7.10
N ILE A 192 12.90 3.51 6.31
CA ILE A 192 13.55 4.76 6.73
C ILE A 192 12.51 5.86 6.97
N PHE A 193 11.49 5.95 6.12
CA PHE A 193 10.45 7.00 6.20
C PHE A 193 9.21 6.58 7.00
N ALA A 194 9.09 5.32 7.43
CA ALA A 194 7.88 4.77 8.02
C ALA A 194 7.37 5.54 9.24
N ASP A 195 8.27 5.89 10.16
CA ASP A 195 7.90 6.64 11.35
C ASP A 195 7.49 8.09 11.01
N ALA A 196 8.18 8.72 10.05
CA ALA A 196 7.86 10.07 9.63
C ALA A 196 6.48 10.14 8.93
N ILE A 197 6.20 9.16 8.06
CA ILE A 197 4.92 9.04 7.37
C ILE A 197 3.81 8.75 8.38
N ALA A 198 4.03 7.81 9.31
CA ALA A 198 3.04 7.47 10.33
C ALA A 198 2.69 8.66 11.23
N GLU A 199 3.70 9.37 11.73
CA GLU A 199 3.49 10.57 12.55
C GLU A 199 2.78 11.68 11.75
N PHE A 200 3.10 11.81 10.45
CA PHE A 200 2.43 12.74 9.57
C PHE A 200 0.96 12.39 9.35
N VAL A 201 0.62 11.11 9.15
CA VAL A 201 -0.77 10.66 9.03
C VAL A 201 -1.53 10.85 10.36
N LYS A 202 -0.93 10.47 11.49
CA LYS A 202 -1.52 10.63 12.83
C LYS A 202 -1.87 12.09 13.14
N ARG A 203 -1.00 13.03 12.78
CA ARG A 203 -1.20 14.47 13.02
C ARG A 203 -2.20 15.16 12.10
N ASN A 204 -2.57 14.53 10.98
CA ASN A 204 -3.44 15.16 9.97
C ASN A 204 -4.61 14.21 9.67
N PRO A 205 -5.73 14.31 10.43
CA PRO A 205 -6.88 13.41 10.28
C PRO A 205 -7.47 13.37 8.87
N THR A 206 -7.40 14.48 8.13
CA THR A 206 -7.84 14.57 6.73
C THR A 206 -7.01 13.66 5.80
N LEU A 207 -5.73 13.42 6.08
CA LEU A 207 -4.92 12.44 5.34
C LEU A 207 -5.31 11.00 5.67
N LYS A 208 -5.69 10.70 6.92
CA LYS A 208 -6.25 9.39 7.27
C LYS A 208 -7.56 9.15 6.50
N MET A 209 -8.43 10.16 6.41
CA MET A 209 -9.66 10.07 5.60
C MET A 209 -9.37 9.90 4.11
N LEU A 210 -8.41 10.66 3.57
CA LEU A 210 -7.98 10.54 2.17
C LEU A 210 -7.48 9.13 1.85
N ALA A 211 -6.67 8.54 2.73
CA ALA A 211 -6.17 7.19 2.57
C ALA A 211 -7.28 6.12 2.60
N LEU A 212 -8.29 6.28 3.46
CA LEU A 212 -9.46 5.41 3.49
C LEU A 212 -10.32 5.56 2.22
N ALA A 213 -10.41 6.77 1.68
CA ALA A 213 -11.05 6.99 0.38
C ALA A 213 -10.27 6.30 -0.76
N PHE A 214 -8.93 6.33 -0.73
CA PHE A 214 -8.10 5.56 -1.67
C PHE A 214 -8.30 4.06 -1.50
N LEU A 215 -8.47 3.56 -0.27
CA LEU A 215 -8.79 2.16 -0.02
C LEU A 215 -10.10 1.72 -0.69
N ILE A 216 -11.14 2.56 -0.61
CA ILE A 216 -12.41 2.32 -1.31
C ILE A 216 -12.19 2.36 -2.82
N LEU A 217 -11.50 3.38 -3.33
CA LEU A 217 -11.22 3.52 -4.76
C LEU A 217 -10.49 2.29 -5.31
N ILE A 218 -9.40 1.88 -4.66
CA ILE A 218 -8.64 0.69 -5.04
C ILE A 218 -9.52 -0.55 -4.90
N GLY A 219 -10.30 -0.68 -3.81
CA GLY A 219 -11.23 -1.80 -3.65
C GLY A 219 -12.24 -1.92 -4.78
N VAL A 220 -12.80 -0.81 -5.24
CA VAL A 220 -13.68 -0.77 -6.42
C VAL A 220 -12.92 -1.20 -7.67
N VAL A 221 -11.69 -0.70 -7.87
CA VAL A 221 -10.85 -1.09 -9.01
C VAL A 221 -10.60 -2.59 -9.01
N LEU A 222 -10.27 -3.20 -7.88
CA LEU A 222 -10.04 -4.65 -7.78
C LEU A 222 -11.30 -5.47 -8.05
N VAL A 223 -12.47 -5.01 -7.57
CA VAL A 223 -13.74 -5.68 -7.88
C VAL A 223 -14.05 -5.61 -9.36
N VAL A 224 -13.86 -4.45 -10.01
CA VAL A 224 -14.08 -4.29 -11.44
C VAL A 224 -13.11 -5.16 -12.26
N GLU A 225 -11.82 -5.15 -11.91
CA GLU A 225 -10.80 -5.97 -12.58
C GLU A 225 -11.04 -7.46 -12.39
N GLY A 226 -11.42 -7.92 -11.20
CA GLY A 226 -11.65 -9.34 -10.94
C GLY A 226 -13.01 -9.85 -11.42
N ALA A 227 -14.03 -8.99 -11.55
CA ALA A 227 -15.34 -9.42 -12.02
C ALA A 227 -15.46 -9.42 -13.55
N HIS A 228 -14.42 -9.00 -14.28
CA HIS A 228 -14.43 -8.85 -15.74
C HIS A 228 -15.69 -8.12 -16.23
N ILE A 229 -16.09 -7.06 -15.52
CA ILE A 229 -17.33 -6.35 -15.83
C ILE A 229 -17.19 -5.80 -17.25
N GLU A 230 -18.09 -6.21 -18.14
CA GLU A 230 -18.19 -5.72 -19.51
C GLU A 230 -19.43 -4.83 -19.63
N ILE A 231 -19.31 -3.69 -20.31
CA ILE A 231 -20.51 -2.97 -20.79
C ILE A 231 -20.59 -3.24 -22.29
N ALA A 232 -21.75 -3.75 -22.72
CA ALA A 232 -22.09 -3.82 -24.13
C ALA A 232 -22.25 -2.39 -24.67
N ASP A 233 -21.24 -1.88 -25.36
CA ASP A 233 -21.29 -0.63 -26.12
C ASP A 233 -21.37 -0.98 -27.61
N GLY A 234 -22.57 -1.37 -28.08
CA GLY A 234 -22.79 -1.85 -29.45
C GLY A 234 -22.50 -3.34 -29.66
N GLN A 235 -21.97 -3.71 -30.84
CA GLN A 235 -21.61 -5.09 -31.23
C GLN A 235 -20.22 -5.55 -30.73
N GLU A 236 -19.47 -4.69 -30.06
CA GLU A 236 -18.20 -5.05 -29.44
C GLU A 236 -18.36 -5.16 -27.93
N VAL A 237 -18.10 -6.35 -27.43
CA VAL A 237 -17.97 -6.64 -26.02
C VAL A 237 -16.53 -6.28 -25.62
N ARG A 238 -16.35 -5.37 -24.67
CA ARG A 238 -15.01 -4.96 -24.22
C ARG A 238 -14.96 -4.94 -22.70
N GLU A 239 -14.00 -5.67 -22.14
CA GLU A 239 -13.71 -5.67 -20.70
C GLU A 239 -13.49 -4.23 -20.20
N ILE A 240 -14.11 -3.88 -19.07
CA ILE A 240 -13.83 -2.62 -18.37
C ILE A 240 -12.47 -2.76 -17.69
N GLY A 241 -11.41 -2.55 -18.45
CA GLY A 241 -10.10 -2.28 -17.88
C GLY A 241 -10.07 -0.84 -17.36
N ILE A 242 -10.10 -0.65 -16.04
CA ILE A 242 -9.79 0.66 -15.47
C ILE A 242 -8.31 0.93 -15.75
N ASN A 243 -8.01 1.99 -16.52
CA ASN A 243 -6.63 2.40 -16.72
C ASN A 243 -6.05 2.87 -15.38
N LYS A 244 -5.12 2.07 -14.81
CA LYS A 244 -4.45 2.35 -13.53
C LYS A 244 -3.78 3.72 -13.49
N GLY A 245 -3.37 4.25 -14.64
CA GLY A 245 -2.85 5.61 -14.76
C GLY A 245 -3.84 6.69 -14.32
N TYR A 246 -5.14 6.52 -14.60
CA TYR A 246 -6.18 7.45 -14.11
C TYR A 246 -6.35 7.36 -12.60
N VAL A 247 -6.26 6.16 -12.04
CA VAL A 247 -6.33 5.92 -10.59
C VAL A 247 -5.13 6.60 -9.91
N TYR A 248 -3.91 6.33 -10.39
CA TYR A 248 -2.69 6.94 -9.85
C TYR A 248 -2.69 8.46 -10.00
N PHE A 249 -3.17 8.99 -11.13
CA PHE A 249 -3.31 10.43 -11.32
C PHE A 249 -4.33 11.02 -10.33
N ALA A 250 -5.49 10.40 -10.15
CA ALA A 250 -6.50 10.85 -9.20
C ALA A 250 -5.98 10.85 -7.75
N MET A 251 -5.23 9.81 -7.36
CA MET A 251 -4.60 9.74 -6.04
C MET A 251 -3.54 10.83 -5.85
N ALA A 252 -2.64 10.99 -6.82
CA ALA A 252 -1.60 12.02 -6.77
C ALA A 252 -2.20 13.44 -6.76
N PHE A 253 -3.22 13.70 -7.58
CA PHE A 253 -3.94 14.97 -7.62
C PHE A 253 -4.64 15.26 -6.28
N SER A 254 -5.36 14.28 -5.72
CA SER A 254 -6.06 14.44 -4.45
C SER A 254 -5.09 14.68 -3.30
N LEU A 255 -3.96 13.98 -3.28
CA LEU A 255 -2.89 14.24 -2.31
C LEU A 255 -2.31 15.65 -2.47
N ALA A 256 -2.07 16.11 -3.70
CA ALA A 256 -1.57 17.46 -3.94
C ALA A 256 -2.56 18.53 -3.45
N VAL A 257 -3.86 18.36 -3.74
CA VAL A 257 -4.93 19.23 -3.25
C VAL A 257 -4.96 19.23 -1.71
N GLU A 258 -4.84 18.06 -1.09
CA GLU A 258 -4.85 17.95 0.37
C GLU A 258 -3.62 18.62 1.00
N LEU A 259 -2.44 18.49 0.40
CA LEU A 259 -1.23 19.20 0.84
C LEU A 259 -1.39 20.73 0.74
N LEU A 260 -2.09 21.23 -0.28
CA LEU A 260 -2.43 22.65 -0.38
C LEU A 260 -3.43 23.05 0.71
N ASN A 261 -4.46 22.25 0.95
CA ASN A 261 -5.45 22.47 1.99
C ASN A 261 -4.81 22.57 3.38
N LEU A 262 -3.91 21.64 3.72
CA LEU A 262 -3.14 21.66 4.96
C LEU A 262 -2.29 22.94 5.11
N LYS A 263 -1.70 23.45 4.03
CA LYS A 263 -0.94 24.72 4.05
C LYS A 263 -1.87 25.91 4.32
N VAL A 264 -3.04 25.95 3.68
CA VAL A 264 -4.04 27.01 3.87
C VAL A 264 -4.53 27.04 5.32
N ILE A 265 -4.92 25.89 5.87
CA ILE A 265 -5.40 25.77 7.26
C ILE A 265 -4.34 26.26 8.26
N LYS A 266 -3.07 25.83 8.09
CA LYS A 266 -1.95 26.30 8.93
C LYS A 266 -1.75 27.82 8.82
N GLY A 267 -1.89 28.38 7.62
CA GLY A 267 -1.84 29.81 7.37
C GLY A 267 -2.93 30.58 8.12
N MET A 268 -4.18 30.09 8.06
CA MET A 268 -5.32 30.68 8.77
C MET A 268 -5.13 30.66 10.29
N ILE A 269 -4.66 29.54 10.86
CA ILE A 269 -4.39 29.43 12.30
C ILE A 269 -3.31 30.44 12.73
N ARG A 270 -2.24 30.59 11.95
CA ARG A 270 -1.18 31.57 12.22
C ARG A 270 -1.71 33.01 12.20
N GLN A 271 -2.58 33.35 11.25
CA GLN A 271 -3.21 34.67 11.19
C GLN A 271 -4.15 34.93 12.38
N ARG A 272 -4.98 33.94 12.76
CA ARG A 272 -5.85 34.05 13.94
C ARG A 272 -5.05 34.28 15.22
N ARG A 273 -3.95 33.54 15.42
CA ARG A 273 -3.03 33.74 16.56
C ARG A 273 -2.42 35.14 16.59
N LYS A 274 -1.97 35.67 15.45
CA LYS A 274 -1.46 37.05 15.35
C LYS A 274 -2.51 38.10 15.71
N ARG A 275 -3.75 37.95 15.22
CA ARG A 275 -4.86 38.85 15.53
C ARG A 275 -5.25 38.81 17.01
N ALA A 276 -5.26 37.63 17.62
CA ALA A 276 -5.53 37.47 19.05
C ALA A 276 -4.45 38.13 19.92
N ALA A 277 -3.16 37.98 19.57
CA ALA A 277 -2.06 38.64 20.26
C ALA A 277 -2.12 40.18 20.13
N ALA A 278 -2.44 40.70 18.94
CA ALA A 278 -2.60 42.13 18.71
C ALA A 278 -3.75 42.75 19.52
N ARG A 279 -4.87 42.02 19.70
CA ARG A 279 -5.98 42.46 20.55
C ARG A 279 -5.62 42.51 22.03
N ARG A 280 -4.77 41.59 22.50
CA ARG A 280 -4.35 41.53 23.91
C ARG A 280 -3.39 42.67 24.27
N ASN A 281 -2.52 43.09 23.35
CA ASN A 281 -1.54 44.16 23.57
C ASN A 281 -2.09 45.58 23.33
N GLY A 282 -3.29 45.73 22.76
CA GLY A 282 -3.94 47.03 22.54
C GLY A 282 -5.01 47.37 23.57
N ALA A 283 -5.15 46.56 24.63
CA ALA A 283 -6.11 46.74 25.72
C ALA A 283 -5.44 47.14 27.05
N ASP A 284 -4.10 47.25 27.07
CA ASP A 284 -3.27 47.82 28.14
C ASP A 284 -2.80 49.22 27.73
#